data_AF-A0A818B3C8-F1
#
_entry.id   AF-A0A818B3C8-F1
#
_cell.length_a   1.000
_cell.length_b   1.000
_cell.length_c   1.000
_cell.angle_alpha   90.00
_cell.angle_beta   90.00
_cell.angle_gamma   90.00
#
_symmetry.space_group_name_H-M   'P 1'
#
loop_
_entity.id
_entity.type
_entity.pdbx_description
1 polymer ?
#
loop_
_entity_poly.entity_id
_entity_poly.type
_entity_poly.pdbx_seq_one_letter_code
_entity_poly.pdbx_strand_id
1 'polypeptide(L)'
;EVYKDLNRKLSNIVAIKIIDLKKSEDEIEDIQVLSQCNSAYVTKYYGSYFKGTKLWIVMEYLGGGSALDFMKSGALNEKYIAIIL
;
A
#
# COMPACT_ATOMS: atom_id res chain seq x y z
N GLU A 1 -4.41 -1.98 -9.51
CA GLU A 1 -3.05 -1.60 -10.00
C GLU A 1 -2.41 -0.61 -9.03
N VAL A 2 -1.07 -0.48 -9.00
CA VAL A 2 -0.36 0.48 -8.13
C VAL A 2 0.58 1.35 -8.96
N TYR A 3 0.52 2.66 -8.73
CA TYR A 3 1.30 3.68 -9.44
C TYR A 3 2.17 4.47 -8.45
N LYS A 4 3.30 5.01 -8.93
CA LYS A 4 4.19 5.90 -8.17
C LYS A 4 3.98 7.34 -8.65
N ASP A 5 3.80 8.28 -7.73
CA ASP A 5 3.61 9.71 -8.07
C ASP A 5 4.29 10.63 -7.04
N LEU A 6 4.40 11.93 -7.37
CA LEU A 6 4.94 12.98 -6.51
C LEU A 6 3.80 13.82 -5.92
N ASN A 7 3.65 13.79 -4.60
CA ASN A 7 2.79 14.74 -3.92
C ASN A 7 3.45 16.13 -3.91
N ARG A 8 2.94 17.02 -4.76
CA ARG A 8 3.50 18.38 -4.96
C ARG A 8 3.41 19.29 -3.73
N LYS A 9 2.48 19.04 -2.81
CA LYS A 9 2.30 19.89 -1.62
C LYS A 9 3.36 19.59 -0.55
N LEU A 10 3.68 18.31 -0.38
CA LEU A 10 4.60 17.83 0.64
C LEU A 10 5.98 17.46 0.07
N SER A 11 6.14 17.53 -1.26
CA SER A 11 7.34 17.14 -2.01
C SER A 11 7.83 15.72 -1.70
N ASN A 12 6.91 14.79 -1.43
CA ASN A 12 7.22 13.39 -1.15
C ASN A 12 6.62 12.44 -2.18
N ILE A 13 7.26 11.29 -2.35
CA ILE A 13 6.80 10.22 -3.25
C ILE A 13 5.68 9.43 -2.57
N VAL A 14 4.62 9.13 -3.32
CA VAL A 14 3.46 8.36 -2.87
C VAL A 14 3.16 7.18 -3.79
N ALA A 15 2.48 6.19 -3.24
CA ALA A 15 1.88 5.11 -4.02
C ALA A 15 0.37 5.38 -4.19
N ILE A 16 -0.15 5.11 -5.38
CA ILE A 16 -1.57 5.25 -5.73
C ILE A 16 -2.10 3.89 -6.15
N LYS A 17 -2.92 3.25 -5.30
CA LYS A 17 -3.62 2.00 -5.65
C LYS A 17 -4.96 2.35 -6.29
N ILE A 18 -5.21 1.82 -7.49
CA ILE A 18 -6.49 1.96 -8.21
C ILE A 18 -7.25 0.65 -8.14
N ILE A 19 -8.47 0.74 -7.64
CA ILE A 19 -9.43 -0.34 -7.41
C ILE A 19 -10.68 -0.08 -8.26
N ASP A 20 -11.27 -1.13 -8.82
CA ASP A 20 -12.58 -1.07 -9.47
C ASP A 20 -13.65 -1.63 -8.53
N LEU A 21 -14.50 -0.75 -8.00
CA LEU A 21 -15.49 -1.12 -7.00
C LEU A 21 -16.52 -2.13 -7.51
N LYS A 22 -16.75 -2.20 -8.83
CA LYS A 22 -17.69 -3.17 -9.40
C LYS A 22 -17.26 -4.63 -9.21
N LYS A 23 -16.00 -4.86 -8.87
CA LYS A 23 -15.42 -6.20 -8.71
C LYS A 23 -15.07 -6.54 -7.26
N SER A 24 -15.16 -5.57 -6.35
CA SER A 24 -14.68 -5.68 -4.97
C SER A 24 -15.52 -4.82 -4.04
N GLU A 25 -16.69 -5.31 -3.64
CA GLU A 25 -17.48 -4.68 -2.57
C GLU A 25 -16.75 -4.77 -1.22
N ASP A 26 -15.99 -5.84 -0.99
CA ASP A 26 -15.26 -6.10 0.27
C ASP A 26 -14.08 -5.13 0.51
N GLU A 27 -13.55 -4.46 -0.52
CA GLU A 27 -12.37 -3.58 -0.35
C GLU A 27 -12.71 -2.25 0.36
N ILE A 28 -13.98 -1.91 0.57
CA ILE A 28 -14.37 -0.66 1.25
C ILE A 28 -14.12 -0.74 2.76
N GLU A 29 -14.43 -1.88 3.41
CA GLU A 29 -14.21 -2.04 4.85
C GLU A 29 -12.72 -1.97 5.21
N ASP A 30 -11.87 -2.60 4.40
CA ASP A 30 -10.42 -2.58 4.58
C ASP A 30 -9.83 -1.16 4.59
N ILE A 31 -10.38 -0.27 3.76
CA ILE A 31 -9.93 1.13 3.69
C ILE A 31 -10.28 1.88 4.98
N GLN A 32 -11.43 1.58 5.57
CA GLN A 32 -11.84 2.20 6.82
C GLN A 32 -10.87 1.82 7.95
N VAL A 33 -10.50 0.54 8.03
CA VAL A 33 -9.48 0.05 8.97
C VAL A 33 -8.12 0.72 8.72
N LEU A 34 -7.67 0.76 7.46
CA LEU A 34 -6.39 1.37 7.10
C LEU A 34 -6.35 2.88 7.44
N SER A 35 -7.45 3.59 7.23
CA SER A 35 -7.55 5.04 7.49
C SER A 35 -7.44 5.40 8.97
N GLN A 36 -7.82 4.47 9.86
CA GLN A 36 -7.76 4.63 11.30
C GLN A 36 -6.48 4.02 11.91
N CYS A 37 -5.70 3.30 11.12
CA CYS A 37 -4.46 2.67 11.57
C CYS A 37 -3.30 3.67 11.50
N ASN A 38 -2.70 3.96 12.66
CA ASN A 38 -1.48 4.76 12.77
C ASN A 38 -0.40 3.94 13.49
N SER A 39 0.17 2.98 12.78
CA SER A 39 1.24 2.10 13.25
C SER A 39 2.49 2.28 12.39
N ALA A 40 3.68 2.20 12.98
CA ALA A 40 4.94 2.24 12.24
C ALA A 40 5.17 1.01 11.34
N TYR A 41 4.37 -0.06 11.53
CA TYR A 41 4.47 -1.31 10.79
C TYR A 41 3.38 -1.47 9.73
N VAL A 42 2.51 -0.47 9.56
CA VAL A 42 1.41 -0.49 8.59
C VAL A 42 1.56 0.69 7.64
N THR A 43 1.37 0.41 6.35
CA THR A 43 1.45 1.41 5.29
C THR A 43 0.58 2.61 5.60
N LYS A 44 1.20 3.79 5.72
CA LYS A 44 0.48 5.03 6.03
C LYS A 44 -0.51 5.40 4.95
N TYR A 45 -1.78 5.54 5.34
CA TYR A 45 -2.85 6.07 4.51
C TYR A 45 -2.81 7.60 4.46
N TYR A 46 -2.94 8.18 3.27
CA TYR A 46 -3.01 9.63 3.08
C TYR A 46 -4.39 10.12 2.66
N GLY A 47 -5.16 9.31 1.95
CA GLY A 47 -6.49 9.67 1.48
C GLY A 47 -6.98 8.78 0.36
N SER A 48 -8.26 8.91 0.00
CA SER A 48 -8.84 8.22 -1.13
C SER A 48 -9.79 9.11 -1.93
N TYR A 49 -9.92 8.82 -3.22
CA TYR A 49 -10.66 9.65 -4.18
C TYR A 49 -11.43 8.77 -5.15
N PHE A 50 -12.66 9.19 -5.47
CA PHE A 50 -13.46 8.56 -6.49
C PHE A 50 -13.24 9.20 -7.86
N LYS A 51 -13.06 8.36 -8.88
CA LYS A 51 -13.05 8.76 -10.28
C LYS A 51 -13.91 7.77 -11.09
N GLY A 52 -15.19 8.11 -11.27
CA GLY A 52 -16.17 7.20 -11.86
C GLY A 52 -16.39 6.00 -10.94
N THR A 53 -16.20 4.79 -11.47
CA THR A 53 -16.32 3.53 -10.70
C THR A 53 -15.02 3.09 -10.04
N LYS A 54 -13.96 3.89 -10.18
CA LYS A 54 -12.63 3.57 -9.64
C LYS A 54 -12.36 4.33 -8.35
N LEU A 55 -11.89 3.61 -7.36
CA LEU A 55 -11.39 4.13 -6.10
C LEU A 55 -9.87 4.23 -6.15
N TRP A 56 -9.36 5.42 -5.83
CA TRP A 56 -7.94 5.73 -5.82
C TRP A 56 -7.51 5.88 -4.37
N ILE A 57 -6.61 5.04 -3.89
CA ILE A 57 -6.07 5.10 -2.54
C ILE A 57 -4.65 5.66 -2.64
N VAL A 58 -4.40 6.77 -1.97
CA VAL A 58 -3.08 7.38 -1.85
C VAL A 58 -2.47 6.97 -0.52
N MET A 59 -1.28 6.37 -0.58
CA MET A 59 -0.58 5.81 0.57
C MET A 59 0.93 6.02 0.45
N GLU A 60 1.68 5.70 1.51
CA GLU A 60 3.13 5.77 1.47
C GLU A 60 3.73 4.85 0.40
N TYR A 61 4.85 5.30 -0.17
CA TYR A 61 5.58 4.53 -1.17
C TYR A 61 6.67 3.68 -0.49
N LEU A 62 6.47 2.36 -0.50
CA LEU A 62 7.43 1.39 -0.02
C LEU A 62 8.32 0.90 -1.17
N GLY A 63 9.47 1.55 -1.36
CA GLY A 63 10.40 1.26 -2.45
C GLY A 63 11.15 -0.07 -2.34
N GLY A 64 11.05 -0.77 -1.21
CA GLY A 64 11.75 -2.03 -0.95
C GLY A 64 11.16 -3.24 -1.66
N GLY A 65 9.99 -3.12 -2.28
CA GLY A 65 9.28 -4.25 -2.88
C GLY A 65 8.59 -5.14 -1.85
N SER A 66 8.03 -6.25 -2.32
CA SER A 66 7.29 -7.20 -1.46
C SER A 66 8.23 -8.25 -0.84
N ALA A 67 7.83 -8.84 0.28
CA ALA A 67 8.52 -10.01 0.85
C ALA A 67 8.70 -11.14 -0.18
N LEU A 68 7.71 -11.32 -1.07
CA LEU A 68 7.75 -12.28 -2.17
C LEU A 68 8.88 -11.99 -3.15
N ASP A 69 9.21 -10.71 -3.40
CA ASP A 69 10.32 -10.35 -4.29
C ASP A 69 11.67 -10.79 -3.72
N PHE A 70 11.84 -10.73 -2.40
CA PHE A 70 13.06 -11.22 -1.74
C PHE A 70 13.19 -12.75 -1.80
N MET A 71 12.07 -13.46 -1.72
CA MET A 71 12.07 -14.93 -1.78
C MET A 71 12.47 -15.48 -3.16
N LYS A 72 12.39 -14.67 -4.23
CA LYS A 72 12.84 -15.07 -5.58
C LYS A 72 14.35 -15.33 -5.64
N SER A 73 15.13 -14.72 -4.74
CA SER A 73 16.59 -14.92 -4.65
C SER A 73 17.00 -16.14 -3.82
N GLY A 74 16.03 -16.92 -3.31
CA GLY A 74 16.26 -18.11 -2.49
C GLY A 74 15.69 -17.98 -1.08
N ALA A 75 15.95 -18.99 -0.25
CA ALA A 75 15.50 -19.01 1.14
C ALA A 75 16.19 -17.91 1.97
N LEU A 76 15.40 -17.18 2.75
CA LEU A 76 15.90 -16.21 3.71
C LEU A 76 16.55 -16.92 4.91
N ASN A 77 17.65 -16.38 5.41
CA ASN A 77 18.24 -16.85 6.65
C ASN A 77 17.29 -16.59 7.83
N GLU A 78 17.17 -17.53 8.77
CA GLU A 78 16.27 -17.43 9.94
C GLU A 78 16.40 -16.12 10.72
N LYS A 79 17.62 -15.56 10.81
CA LYS A 79 17.84 -14.28 11.47
C LYS A 79 17.07 -13.11 10.83
N TYR A 80 16.84 -13.16 9.52
CA TYR A 80 16.07 -12.15 8.80
C TYR A 80 14.58 -12.46 8.84
N ILE A 81 14.20 -13.74 8.88
CA ILE A 81 12.81 -14.16 9.06
C ILE A 81 12.29 -13.62 10.41
N ALA A 82 13.08 -13.72 11.48
CA ALA A 82 12.73 -13.22 12.81
C ALA A 82 12.58 -11.68 12.91
N ILE A 83 13.00 -10.93 11.89
CA ILE A 83 12.81 -9.47 11.81
C ILE A 83 11.51 -9.13 11.07
N ILE A 84 11.08 -10.02 10.16
CA ILE A 84 9.88 -9.82 9.32
C ILE A 84 8.62 -10.33 10.03
N LEU A 85 8.73 -11.44 10.77
CA LEU A 85 7.65 -12.02 11.60
C LEU A 85 7.58 -11.36 12.97
#